data_AF-A0A6H5HYS6-F1
#
_entry.id   AF-A0A6H5HYS6-F1
#
_cell.length_a   1.000
_cell.length_b   1.000
_cell.length_c   1.000
_cell.angle_alpha   90.00
_cell.angle_beta   90.00
_cell.angle_gamma   90.00
#
_symmetry.space_group_name_H-M   'P 1'
#
loop_
_entity.id
_entity.type
_entity.pdbx_description
1 polymer ?
#
loop_
_entity_poly.entity_id
_entity_poly.type
_entity_poly.pdbx_seq_one_letter_code
_entity_poly.pdbx_strand_id
1 'polypeptide(L)'
;MAESSNGPILHVIVVGFHHKKGCQVEYSFPPLVPDAPNECPIGWKYLPTLALPDGSHNYDEDTVYFHLPSLSDPNRTIYGVSCFKQIPVEKLVNRTSDITRGTVQKSVCVLSTAPLYGHIQVKMALITHAYFDEGDFSKVSLLEETYHHLNSCMNGESQMPPQVFIGLSARDFILQFRHKALLLFKLMLLEKRVVFYQSPVQPLCSAILTLLSLFPGMIETGLQQAACVRPSRPMSPIPNFDDSDEPASKFESYLVTKSSSSERIQPESYDLDDNRTVESMEGKSSSSRIDLEPEEEAFKVEETRAGQRQDNDAIDGTSRDAATFALDAEAKLTNNITQIANIDPDLCGMPLWVFNKGYLCLPYLSLPYLDLLGDVNVRGYVVGATNVLFKQKKNLIDVLVESESARIEANDPELRRLLHLTTEDLRFADYITRHVSEPKKDNFFDGVGWEGGDEWIRTQFRVYLLCLLRTVRQADPRQIDHYNAAFVSAWKETSNYKKWEALNNQEINKVEPGHPFAGQLSMQDMKLRLSQ
;
A
#
# COMPACT_ATOMS: atom_id res chain seq x y z
N MET A 1 11.24 23.92 19.47
CA MET A 1 9.77 23.91 19.58
C MET A 1 9.23 24.16 18.18
N ALA A 2 8.84 23.11 17.44
CA ALA A 2 8.53 23.23 16.00
C ALA A 2 7.35 22.36 15.50
N GLU A 3 6.74 21.52 16.36
CA GLU A 3 5.60 20.66 15.99
C GLU A 3 4.29 21.21 16.59
N SER A 4 3.91 22.44 16.22
CA SER A 4 2.62 23.05 16.56
C SER A 4 1.97 23.71 15.34
N SER A 5 1.93 22.98 14.23
CA SER A 5 1.11 23.30 13.05
C SER A 5 -0.36 23.00 13.35
N ASN A 6 -1.27 23.82 12.83
CA ASN A 6 -2.71 23.66 13.03
C ASN A 6 -3.33 22.63 12.05
N GLY A 7 -2.55 21.61 11.65
CA GLY A 7 -2.84 20.65 10.59
C GLY A 7 -1.65 19.71 10.30
N PRO A 8 -1.81 18.69 9.44
CA PRO A 8 -0.85 17.59 9.30
C PRO A 8 0.44 17.93 8.56
N ILE A 9 0.47 19.00 7.75
CA ILE A 9 1.69 19.43 7.06
C ILE A 9 2.53 20.29 8.00
N LEU A 10 3.78 19.87 8.21
CA LEU A 10 4.77 20.54 9.06
C LEU A 10 5.59 21.58 8.30
N HIS A 11 6.06 21.25 7.10
CA HIS A 11 6.96 22.10 6.31
C HIS A 11 6.76 21.90 4.80
N VAL A 12 6.89 22.98 4.04
CA VAL A 12 7.14 23.00 2.59
C VAL A 12 8.57 23.51 2.37
N ILE A 13 9.36 22.81 1.59
CA ILE A 13 10.83 22.98 1.49
C ILE A 13 11.21 22.99 0.01
N VAL A 14 12.07 23.93 -0.41
CA VAL A 14 12.74 23.87 -1.72
C VAL A 14 14.15 23.35 -1.52
N VAL A 15 14.49 22.30 -2.27
CA VAL A 15 15.82 21.71 -2.30
C VAL A 15 16.40 21.83 -3.70
N GLY A 16 17.64 22.31 -3.82
CA GLY A 16 18.34 22.47 -5.10
C GLY A 16 19.71 21.81 -5.11
N PHE A 17 20.23 21.52 -6.31
CA PHE A 17 21.57 20.95 -6.49
C PHE A 17 22.63 22.02 -6.85
N HIS A 18 23.59 22.25 -5.95
CA HIS A 18 24.74 23.13 -6.22
C HIS A 18 25.99 22.31 -6.54
N HIS A 19 26.56 22.54 -7.73
CA HIS A 19 27.69 21.81 -8.32
C HIS A 19 28.98 21.65 -7.46
N LYS A 20 29.14 22.39 -6.35
CA LYS A 20 30.25 22.27 -5.38
C LYS A 20 29.85 21.72 -4.01
N LYS A 21 28.57 21.82 -3.64
CA LYS A 21 28.07 21.56 -2.28
C LYS A 21 27.09 20.36 -2.21
N GLY A 22 26.63 19.87 -3.36
CA GLY A 22 25.61 18.83 -3.44
C GLY A 22 24.19 19.40 -3.31
N CYS A 23 23.25 18.55 -2.89
CA CYS A 23 21.88 18.95 -2.61
C CYS A 23 21.82 19.83 -1.35
N GLN A 24 21.12 20.96 -1.40
CA GLN A 24 20.97 21.89 -0.28
C GLN A 24 19.51 22.33 -0.12
N VAL A 25 19.09 22.66 1.11
CA VAL A 25 17.87 23.46 1.30
C VAL A 25 18.15 24.87 0.77
N GLU A 26 17.25 25.39 -0.05
CA GLU A 26 17.29 26.77 -0.53
C GLU A 26 16.31 27.65 0.26
N TYR A 27 15.16 27.08 0.64
CA TYR A 27 14.13 27.74 1.44
C TYR A 27 13.25 26.70 2.16
N SER A 28 12.63 27.08 3.28
CA SER A 28 11.63 26.28 4.00
C SER A 28 10.60 27.15 4.71
N PHE A 29 9.34 26.73 4.67
CA PHE A 29 8.21 27.38 5.33
C PHE A 29 7.23 26.38 5.96
N PRO A 30 6.91 26.52 7.26
CA PRO A 30 7.68 27.24 8.27
C PRO A 30 9.17 26.84 8.26
N PRO A 31 10.10 27.72 8.67
CA PRO A 31 11.53 27.41 8.65
C PRO A 31 11.90 26.13 9.43
N LEU A 32 12.73 25.28 8.84
CA LEU A 32 13.27 24.07 9.50
C LEU A 32 14.17 24.41 10.69
N VAL A 33 14.83 25.57 10.64
CA VAL A 33 15.64 26.15 11.72
C VAL A 33 15.15 27.59 11.90
N PRO A 34 14.82 28.04 13.14
CA PRO A 34 14.45 29.42 13.40
C PRO A 34 15.48 30.40 12.85
N ASP A 35 15.00 31.49 12.24
CA ASP A 35 15.80 32.56 11.62
C ASP A 35 16.75 32.12 10.47
N ALA A 36 16.77 30.83 10.10
CA ALA A 36 17.65 30.26 9.08
C ALA A 36 16.87 29.34 8.09
N PRO A 37 16.03 29.91 7.19
CA PRO A 37 15.12 29.15 6.32
C PRO A 37 15.83 28.27 5.28
N ASN A 38 17.11 28.51 5.01
CA ASN A 38 17.98 27.76 4.10
C ASN A 38 18.88 26.73 4.83
N GLU A 39 18.74 26.56 6.14
CA GLU A 39 19.46 25.54 6.91
C GLU A 39 18.58 24.32 7.22
N CYS A 40 19.23 23.23 7.63
CA CYS A 40 18.56 21.97 7.94
C CYS A 40 19.05 21.46 9.31
N PRO A 41 18.15 21.11 10.25
CA PRO A 41 18.55 20.71 11.60
C PRO A 41 19.41 19.44 11.58
N ILE A 42 20.31 19.31 12.57
CA ILE A 42 21.36 18.28 12.61
C ILE A 42 20.80 16.86 12.39
N GLY A 43 19.67 16.53 13.03
CA GLY A 43 19.02 15.22 12.91
C GLY A 43 18.38 14.93 11.53
N TRP A 44 18.21 15.93 10.67
CA TRP A 44 17.73 15.81 9.28
C TRP A 44 18.76 16.28 8.25
N LYS A 45 20.04 16.45 8.62
CA LYS A 45 21.14 16.98 7.78
C LYS A 45 21.19 16.48 6.32
N TYR A 46 20.74 15.25 6.06
CA TYR A 46 20.78 14.60 4.74
C TYR A 46 19.42 14.56 4.01
N LEU A 47 18.36 15.19 4.56
CA LEU A 47 17.06 15.43 3.90
C LEU A 47 17.21 15.94 2.46
N PRO A 48 18.11 16.88 2.13
CA PRO A 48 18.33 17.30 0.74
C PRO A 48 18.65 16.16 -0.25
N THR A 49 19.28 15.08 0.23
CA THR A 49 19.60 13.90 -0.60
C THR A 49 18.48 12.87 -0.68
N LEU A 50 17.47 12.98 0.21
CA LEU A 50 16.22 12.23 0.10
C LEU A 50 15.23 12.95 -0.82
N ALA A 51 15.19 14.29 -0.79
CA ALA A 51 14.34 15.14 -1.63
C ALA A 51 14.86 15.29 -3.08
N LEU A 52 16.17 15.22 -3.30
CA LEU A 52 16.80 15.06 -4.62
C LEU A 52 17.59 13.73 -4.64
N PRO A 53 16.97 12.63 -5.12
CA PRO A 53 17.50 11.29 -4.99
C PRO A 53 18.69 11.01 -5.92
N ASP A 54 19.49 10.00 -5.56
CA ASP A 54 20.56 9.45 -6.41
C ASP A 54 20.03 9.10 -7.80
N GLY A 55 20.60 9.71 -8.85
CA GLY A 55 20.20 9.47 -10.24
C GLY A 55 19.07 10.35 -10.77
N SER A 56 18.49 11.25 -9.96
CA SER A 56 17.47 12.24 -10.37
C SER A 56 17.80 13.02 -11.67
N HIS A 57 19.08 13.29 -11.92
CA HIS A 57 19.57 13.95 -13.14
C HIS A 57 19.33 13.18 -14.46
N ASN A 58 18.79 11.97 -14.42
CA ASN A 58 18.46 11.17 -15.61
C ASN A 58 16.96 11.25 -15.99
N TYR A 59 16.15 11.99 -15.25
CA TYR A 59 14.70 12.13 -15.45
C TYR A 59 14.33 13.61 -15.52
N ASP A 60 13.38 13.99 -16.38
CA ASP A 60 12.92 15.38 -16.47
C ASP A 60 12.10 15.78 -15.25
N GLU A 61 11.27 14.87 -14.72
CA GLU A 61 10.59 14.99 -13.42
C GLU A 61 10.27 13.60 -12.85
N ASP A 62 10.18 13.51 -11.51
CA ASP A 62 9.70 12.32 -10.79
C ASP A 62 9.27 12.69 -9.35
N THR A 63 8.70 11.75 -8.60
CA THR A 63 8.33 11.93 -7.18
C THR A 63 8.99 10.89 -6.27
N VAL A 64 9.60 11.33 -5.18
CA VAL A 64 10.17 10.44 -4.15
C VAL A 64 9.35 10.51 -2.86
N TYR A 65 9.10 9.33 -2.27
CA TYR A 65 8.56 9.19 -0.92
C TYR A 65 9.65 8.68 0.01
N PHE A 66 9.83 9.34 1.15
CA PHE A 66 10.83 8.94 2.14
C PHE A 66 10.30 9.16 3.56
N HIS A 67 10.94 8.55 4.54
CA HIS A 67 10.59 8.71 5.95
C HIS A 67 11.76 9.32 6.73
N LEU A 68 11.43 10.15 7.72
CA LEU A 68 12.37 10.69 8.69
C LEU A 68 11.87 10.38 10.11
N PRO A 69 12.76 10.21 11.09
CA PRO A 69 12.37 10.30 12.50
C PRO A 69 11.93 11.73 12.83
N SER A 70 10.96 11.91 13.74
CA SER A 70 10.64 13.24 14.30
C SER A 70 11.85 13.83 15.05
N LEU A 71 11.88 15.16 15.14
CA LEU A 71 12.88 15.90 15.93
C LEU A 71 12.47 16.09 17.40
N SER A 72 11.26 15.66 17.79
CA SER A 72 10.69 15.86 19.13
C SER A 72 10.05 14.63 19.77
N ASP A 73 9.70 13.60 19.00
CA ASP A 73 9.06 12.37 19.47
C ASP A 73 9.84 11.13 18.97
N PRO A 74 10.56 10.39 19.84
CA PRO A 74 11.36 9.23 19.44
C PRO A 74 10.53 8.03 18.93
N ASN A 75 9.20 8.12 19.00
CA ASN A 75 8.26 7.08 18.59
C ASN A 75 7.44 7.49 17.35
N ARG A 76 7.88 8.51 16.59
CA ARG A 76 7.15 9.11 15.46
C ARG A 76 7.97 9.21 14.17
N THR A 77 7.44 8.62 13.11
CA THR A 77 7.81 8.87 11.72
C THR A 77 7.19 10.17 11.20
N ILE A 78 7.99 10.96 10.47
CA ILE A 78 7.56 12.06 9.60
C ILE A 78 7.65 11.58 8.16
N TYR A 79 6.60 11.86 7.39
CA TYR A 79 6.43 11.41 6.01
C TYR A 79 6.84 12.50 5.03
N GLY A 80 7.85 12.24 4.21
CA GLY A 80 8.35 13.13 3.17
C GLY A 80 7.83 12.77 1.80
N VAL A 81 7.28 13.76 1.09
CA VAL A 81 6.92 13.68 -0.33
C VAL A 81 7.70 14.76 -1.06
N SER A 82 8.45 14.43 -2.11
CA SER A 82 9.17 15.44 -2.89
C SER A 82 9.01 15.23 -4.40
N CYS A 83 8.51 16.26 -5.07
CA CYS A 83 8.39 16.32 -6.52
C CYS A 83 9.59 17.10 -7.07
N PHE A 84 10.42 16.46 -7.89
CA PHE A 84 11.63 17.08 -8.46
C PHE A 84 11.51 17.28 -9.97
N LYS A 85 12.19 18.31 -10.50
CA LYS A 85 12.18 18.65 -11.94
C LYS A 85 13.54 19.16 -12.40
N GLN A 86 13.87 18.89 -13.66
CA GLN A 86 14.96 19.52 -14.40
C GLN A 86 14.44 20.71 -15.19
N ILE A 87 15.18 21.82 -15.10
CA ILE A 87 14.76 23.11 -15.64
C ILE A 87 15.90 23.63 -16.53
N PRO A 88 15.70 23.77 -17.85
CA PRO A 88 16.68 24.38 -18.75
C PRO A 88 16.99 25.82 -18.32
N VAL A 89 18.26 26.22 -18.39
CA VAL A 89 18.70 27.56 -17.96
C VAL A 89 18.06 28.67 -18.81
N GLU A 90 17.61 28.33 -20.02
CA GLU A 90 16.83 29.18 -20.91
C GLU A 90 15.54 29.68 -20.25
N LYS A 91 14.87 28.84 -19.43
CA LYS A 91 13.65 29.18 -18.69
C LYS A 91 13.88 29.99 -17.41
N LEU A 92 15.12 30.16 -16.96
CA LEU A 92 15.43 30.85 -15.71
C LEU A 92 15.46 32.36 -15.90
N VAL A 93 14.62 33.05 -15.13
CA VAL A 93 14.55 34.53 -15.05
C VAL A 93 15.81 35.06 -14.37
N ASN A 94 16.13 34.51 -13.19
CA ASN A 94 17.29 34.89 -12.40
C ASN A 94 18.44 33.88 -12.60
N ARG A 95 19.54 34.33 -13.22
CA ARG A 95 20.71 33.49 -13.52
C ARG A 95 21.92 33.91 -12.68
N THR A 96 22.29 33.07 -11.72
CA THR A 96 23.45 33.27 -10.84
C THR A 96 24.71 32.58 -11.39
N SER A 97 25.90 33.06 -10.98
CA SER A 97 27.20 32.64 -11.55
C SER A 97 27.64 31.22 -11.17
N ASP A 98 26.91 30.55 -10.29
CA ASP A 98 27.09 29.14 -9.92
C ASP A 98 26.27 28.17 -10.80
N ILE A 99 25.42 28.70 -11.70
CA ILE A 99 24.70 27.90 -12.70
C ILE A 99 25.64 27.61 -13.88
N THR A 100 26.40 26.52 -13.76
CA THR A 100 27.45 26.11 -14.71
C THR A 100 27.06 24.95 -15.63
N ARG A 101 25.77 24.58 -15.69
CA ARG A 101 25.21 23.49 -16.50
C ARG A 101 24.01 23.99 -17.29
N GLY A 102 23.65 23.31 -18.39
CA GLY A 102 22.48 23.66 -19.21
C GLY A 102 21.12 23.42 -18.53
N THR A 103 21.08 22.63 -17.44
CA THR A 103 19.91 22.46 -16.58
C THR A 103 20.26 22.71 -15.12
N VAL A 104 19.26 23.17 -14.35
CA VAL A 104 19.26 23.11 -12.88
C VAL A 104 18.30 22.02 -12.40
N GLN A 105 18.57 21.47 -11.22
CA GLN A 105 17.73 20.47 -10.55
C GLN A 105 17.24 21.04 -9.23
N LYS A 106 15.92 21.04 -9.07
CA LYS A 106 15.22 21.51 -7.87
C LYS A 106 14.05 20.58 -7.56
N SER A 107 13.64 20.55 -6.30
CA SER A 107 12.44 19.88 -5.86
C SER A 107 11.66 20.71 -4.85
N VAL A 108 10.35 20.53 -4.86
CA VAL A 108 9.47 21.01 -3.79
C VAL A 108 9.11 19.79 -2.94
N CYS A 109 9.43 19.86 -1.66
CA CYS A 109 9.29 18.79 -0.69
C CYS A 109 8.33 19.18 0.43
N VAL A 110 7.43 18.29 0.79
CA VAL A 110 6.46 18.44 1.88
C VAL A 110 6.78 17.42 2.96
N LEU A 111 6.87 17.88 4.21
CA LEU A 111 6.93 17.02 5.40
C LEU A 111 5.57 17.01 6.10
N SER A 112 5.09 15.81 6.44
CA SER A 112 3.76 15.56 6.99
C SER A 112 3.82 14.64 8.21
N THR A 113 2.95 14.86 9.20
CA THR A 113 2.68 13.90 10.28
C THR A 113 1.72 12.77 9.85
N ALA A 114 1.04 12.94 8.71
CA ALA A 114 0.10 11.96 8.14
C ALA A 114 0.65 11.31 6.84
N PRO A 115 0.51 9.99 6.65
CA PRO A 115 1.04 9.24 5.50
C PRO A 115 0.20 9.39 4.22
N LEU A 116 -0.06 10.64 3.81
CA LEU A 116 -0.95 11.00 2.70
C LEU A 116 -0.22 11.09 1.34
N TYR A 117 0.67 10.14 1.04
CA TYR A 117 1.68 10.24 -0.02
C TYR A 117 1.14 10.71 -1.39
N GLY A 118 0.23 9.94 -2.00
CA GLY A 118 -0.34 10.29 -3.31
C GLY A 118 -1.30 11.47 -3.29
N HIS A 119 -1.99 11.70 -2.17
CA HIS A 119 -2.86 12.88 -2.02
C HIS A 119 -2.03 14.17 -2.00
N ILE A 120 -0.88 14.16 -1.30
CA ILE A 120 0.11 15.23 -1.33
C ILE A 120 0.72 15.33 -2.74
N GLN A 121 1.14 14.23 -3.36
CA GLN A 121 1.71 14.22 -4.72
C GLN A 121 0.79 14.93 -5.74
N VAL A 122 -0.48 14.54 -5.80
CA VAL A 122 -1.44 15.10 -6.78
C VAL A 122 -1.68 16.59 -6.56
N LYS A 123 -1.81 17.05 -5.31
CA LYS A 123 -1.91 18.49 -4.99
C LYS A 123 -0.62 19.24 -5.30
N MET A 124 0.53 18.64 -4.98
CA MET A 124 1.83 19.25 -5.22
C MET A 124 2.20 19.34 -6.70
N ALA A 125 1.76 18.42 -7.55
CA ALA A 125 2.11 18.44 -8.97
C ALA A 125 1.73 19.76 -9.66
N LEU A 126 0.50 20.24 -9.44
CA LEU A 126 0.00 21.51 -10.00
C LEU A 126 0.79 22.73 -9.50
N ILE A 127 1.04 22.77 -8.19
CA ILE A 127 1.78 23.83 -7.51
C ILE A 127 3.25 23.88 -7.96
N THR A 128 3.87 22.70 -8.04
CA THR A 128 5.27 22.51 -8.47
C THR A 128 5.44 22.90 -9.93
N HIS A 129 4.44 22.63 -10.78
CA HIS A 129 4.42 23.08 -12.17
C HIS A 129 4.38 24.61 -12.27
N ALA A 130 3.50 25.27 -11.52
CA ALA A 130 3.43 26.74 -11.48
C ALA A 130 4.73 27.37 -10.97
N TYR A 131 5.27 26.87 -9.86
CA TYR A 131 6.53 27.35 -9.28
C TYR A 131 7.73 27.23 -10.24
N PHE A 132 7.79 26.13 -11.01
CA PHE A 132 8.87 25.91 -11.99
C PHE A 132 8.65 26.64 -13.33
N ASP A 133 7.41 26.94 -13.72
CA ASP A 133 7.12 27.77 -14.91
C ASP A 133 7.35 29.27 -14.66
N GLU A 134 7.20 29.77 -13.43
CA GLU A 134 7.52 31.18 -13.11
C GLU A 134 9.01 31.52 -13.30
N GLY A 135 9.90 30.53 -13.21
CA GLY A 135 11.34 30.68 -13.47
C GLY A 135 12.11 31.61 -12.52
N ASP A 136 11.45 32.14 -11.49
CA ASP A 136 11.97 33.08 -10.50
C ASP A 136 11.79 32.54 -9.06
N PHE A 137 12.76 31.77 -8.61
CA PHE A 137 12.75 31.12 -7.31
C PHE A 137 12.98 32.06 -6.12
N SER A 138 13.07 33.38 -6.35
CA SER A 138 13.03 34.36 -5.25
C SER A 138 11.60 34.54 -4.69
N LYS A 139 10.57 34.18 -5.46
CA LYS A 139 9.16 34.27 -5.08
C LYS A 139 8.73 33.09 -4.21
N VAL A 140 8.94 33.24 -2.90
CA VAL A 140 8.61 32.19 -1.93
C VAL A 140 7.14 32.19 -1.49
N SER A 141 6.35 33.22 -1.78
CA SER A 141 4.95 33.35 -1.34
C SER A 141 4.05 32.18 -1.78
N LEU A 142 4.26 31.65 -2.99
CA LEU A 142 3.54 30.47 -3.48
C LEU A 142 3.75 29.23 -2.59
N LEU A 143 4.90 29.12 -1.92
CA LEU A 143 5.23 28.02 -1.00
C LEU A 143 4.54 28.21 0.36
N GLU A 144 4.38 29.46 0.81
CA GLU A 144 3.61 29.81 2.02
C GLU A 144 2.11 29.54 1.79
N GLU A 145 1.56 30.01 0.66
CA GLU A 145 0.21 29.70 0.20
C GLU A 145 -0.02 28.19 0.06
N THR A 146 0.97 27.45 -0.44
CA THR A 146 0.95 25.98 -0.52
C THR A 146 0.79 25.34 0.85
N TYR A 147 1.62 25.72 1.83
CA TYR A 147 1.52 25.19 3.20
C TYR A 147 0.13 25.43 3.81
N HIS A 148 -0.42 26.63 3.63
CA HIS A 148 -1.76 26.96 4.13
C HIS A 148 -2.87 26.22 3.38
N HIS A 149 -2.78 26.07 2.05
CA HIS A 149 -3.74 25.35 1.23
C HIS A 149 -3.75 23.84 1.54
N LEU A 150 -2.58 23.20 1.65
CA LEU A 150 -2.50 21.77 1.98
C LEU A 150 -3.11 21.48 3.36
N ASN A 151 -2.75 22.25 4.40
CA ASN A 151 -3.34 22.12 5.73
C ASN A 151 -4.85 22.39 5.73
N SER A 152 -5.31 23.43 5.02
CA SER A 152 -6.75 23.73 4.87
C SER A 152 -7.53 22.56 4.27
N CYS A 153 -7.00 21.90 3.23
CA CYS A 153 -7.63 20.75 2.62
C CYS A 153 -7.62 19.47 3.47
N MET A 154 -6.58 19.27 4.31
CA MET A 154 -6.38 18.01 5.05
C MET A 154 -6.96 18.03 6.47
N ASN A 155 -7.51 19.17 6.91
CA ASN A 155 -8.15 19.33 8.22
C ASN A 155 -9.64 18.92 8.25
N GLY A 156 -10.22 18.46 7.15
CA GLY A 156 -11.62 18.03 7.10
C GLY A 156 -11.82 16.63 7.69
N GLU A 157 -12.70 16.49 8.68
CA GLU A 157 -13.01 15.21 9.37
C GLU A 157 -13.67 14.14 8.47
N SER A 158 -13.98 14.48 7.21
CA SER A 158 -14.60 13.60 6.22
C SER A 158 -13.66 12.51 5.70
N GLN A 159 -13.58 11.42 6.47
CA GLN A 159 -13.15 10.08 6.04
C GLN A 159 -11.75 9.97 5.39
N MET A 160 -10.78 9.60 6.23
CA MET A 160 -9.42 9.20 5.84
C MET A 160 -9.28 8.02 4.84
N PRO A 161 -10.10 6.94 4.87
CA PRO A 161 -9.75 5.67 4.21
C PRO A 161 -9.36 5.72 2.72
N PRO A 162 -10.08 6.42 1.82
CA PRO A 162 -9.69 6.42 0.39
C PRO A 162 -8.44 7.27 0.10
N GLN A 163 -8.04 8.16 1.00
CA GLN A 163 -7.02 9.19 0.71
C GLN A 163 -5.58 8.65 0.87
N VAL A 164 -5.37 7.73 1.82
CA VAL A 164 -4.06 7.10 2.09
C VAL A 164 -3.59 6.15 0.98
N PHE A 165 -4.52 5.60 0.19
CA PHE A 165 -4.22 4.64 -0.88
C PHE A 165 -4.10 5.27 -2.28
N ILE A 166 -4.22 6.59 -2.40
CA ILE A 166 -4.03 7.30 -3.68
C ILE A 166 -2.62 7.00 -4.21
N GLY A 167 -2.54 6.54 -5.47
CA GLY A 167 -1.28 6.14 -6.12
C GLY A 167 -0.76 4.75 -5.74
N LEU A 168 -1.43 4.00 -4.86
CA LEU A 168 -1.02 2.66 -4.43
C LEU A 168 -1.89 1.58 -5.11
N SER A 169 -1.59 1.32 -6.40
CA SER A 169 -2.29 0.30 -7.22
C SER A 169 -1.88 -1.12 -6.82
N ALA A 170 -2.66 -1.74 -5.93
CA ALA A 170 -2.53 -3.14 -5.58
C ALA A 170 -2.77 -4.04 -6.81
N ARG A 171 -3.65 -3.61 -7.73
CA ARG A 171 -3.93 -4.28 -8.99
C ARG A 171 -2.68 -4.44 -9.85
N ASP A 172 -1.93 -3.37 -10.08
CA ASP A 172 -0.74 -3.43 -10.93
C ASP A 172 0.42 -4.13 -10.22
N PHE A 173 0.51 -4.04 -8.89
CA PHE A 173 1.44 -4.83 -8.08
C PHE A 173 1.19 -6.34 -8.22
N ILE A 174 -0.08 -6.79 -8.24
CA ILE A 174 -0.42 -8.20 -8.52
C ILE A 174 -0.07 -8.59 -9.96
N LEU A 175 -0.31 -7.74 -10.96
CA LEU A 175 0.08 -8.04 -12.35
C LEU A 175 1.60 -8.19 -12.52
N GLN A 176 2.37 -7.35 -11.83
CA GLN A 176 3.84 -7.31 -11.85
C GLN A 176 4.47 -8.50 -11.12
N PHE A 177 4.04 -8.79 -9.89
CA PHE A 177 4.67 -9.82 -9.05
C PHE A 177 3.96 -11.19 -9.09
N ARG A 178 2.67 -11.25 -9.42
CA ARG A 178 1.84 -12.47 -9.44
C ARG A 178 1.96 -13.25 -8.14
N HIS A 179 2.29 -14.55 -8.18
CA HIS A 179 2.52 -15.37 -6.98
C HIS A 179 3.62 -14.83 -6.05
N LYS A 180 4.59 -14.07 -6.58
CA LYS A 180 5.62 -13.45 -5.75
C LYS A 180 5.07 -12.32 -4.87
N ALA A 181 3.88 -11.78 -5.12
CA ALA A 181 3.23 -10.82 -4.24
C ALA A 181 2.97 -11.43 -2.85
N LEU A 182 2.50 -12.69 -2.80
CA LEU A 182 2.33 -13.42 -1.54
C LEU A 182 3.67 -13.77 -0.89
N LEU A 183 4.71 -14.08 -1.68
CA LEU A 183 6.06 -14.30 -1.16
C LEU A 183 6.61 -13.03 -0.49
N LEU A 184 6.44 -11.86 -1.12
CA LEU A 184 6.81 -10.56 -0.54
C LEU A 184 5.99 -10.24 0.71
N PHE A 185 4.69 -10.55 0.72
CA PHE A 185 3.82 -10.41 1.90
C PHE A 185 4.33 -11.26 3.07
N LYS A 186 4.61 -12.56 2.85
CA LYS A 186 5.24 -13.43 3.86
C LYS A 186 6.61 -12.90 4.31
N LEU A 187 7.41 -12.35 3.41
CA LEU A 187 8.72 -11.78 3.75
C LEU A 187 8.63 -10.59 4.73
N MET A 188 7.62 -9.72 4.61
CA MET A 188 7.46 -8.59 5.55
C MET A 188 7.27 -9.06 7.00
N LEU A 189 6.58 -10.19 7.20
CA LEU A 189 6.33 -10.78 8.51
C LEU A 189 7.60 -11.34 9.19
N LEU A 190 8.62 -11.75 8.40
CA LEU A 190 9.84 -12.38 8.89
C LEU A 190 10.94 -11.41 9.39
N GLU A 191 10.69 -10.10 9.36
CA GLU A 191 11.55 -9.05 9.92
C GLU A 191 13.01 -9.07 9.40
N LYS A 192 13.20 -9.23 8.08
CA LYS A 192 14.50 -9.39 7.40
C LYS A 192 15.10 -8.09 6.85
N ARG A 193 16.35 -8.13 6.40
CA ARG A 193 17.02 -7.03 5.68
C ARG A 193 16.69 -7.09 4.19
N VAL A 194 15.62 -6.40 3.80
CA VAL A 194 15.08 -6.37 2.45
C VAL A 194 15.44 -5.05 1.77
N VAL A 195 16.06 -5.14 0.59
CA VAL A 195 16.36 -3.99 -0.27
C VAL A 195 15.57 -4.12 -1.57
N PHE A 196 14.71 -3.15 -1.85
CA PHE A 196 14.08 -2.97 -3.15
C PHE A 196 14.95 -2.06 -4.02
N TYR A 197 15.13 -2.44 -5.28
CA TYR A 197 15.93 -1.71 -6.26
C TYR A 197 15.17 -1.51 -7.57
N GLN A 198 15.02 -0.24 -7.97
CA GLN A 198 14.46 0.21 -9.24
C GLN A 198 14.82 1.69 -9.44
N SER A 199 14.84 2.14 -10.69
CA SER A 199 14.91 3.56 -11.09
C SER A 199 14.05 3.70 -12.36
N PRO A 200 13.09 4.63 -12.50
CA PRO A 200 12.77 5.79 -11.64
C PRO A 200 12.29 5.45 -10.22
N VAL A 201 12.17 6.47 -9.37
CA VAL A 201 11.99 6.32 -7.91
C VAL A 201 10.53 6.32 -7.48
N GLN A 202 9.60 6.97 -8.19
CA GLN A 202 8.18 6.90 -7.83
C GLN A 202 7.63 5.46 -7.87
N PRO A 203 7.91 4.63 -8.90
CA PRO A 203 7.42 3.26 -8.94
C PRO A 203 8.06 2.38 -7.86
N LEU A 204 9.33 2.63 -7.52
CA LEU A 204 10.03 1.97 -6.41
C LEU A 204 9.32 2.23 -5.08
N CYS A 205 9.08 3.49 -4.75
CA CYS A 205 8.41 3.87 -3.50
C CYS A 205 6.96 3.34 -3.45
N SER A 206 6.25 3.45 -4.58
CA SER A 206 4.86 3.03 -4.68
C SER A 206 4.72 1.51 -4.62
N ALA A 207 5.66 0.73 -5.16
CA ALA A 207 5.67 -0.73 -5.00
C ALA A 207 5.84 -1.18 -3.54
N ILE A 208 6.73 -0.51 -2.79
CA ILE A 208 6.92 -0.77 -1.35
C ILE A 208 5.65 -0.41 -0.57
N LEU A 209 5.13 0.81 -0.73
CA LEU A 209 3.93 1.25 -0.01
C LEU A 209 2.69 0.44 -0.41
N THR A 210 2.58 0.00 -1.66
CA THR A 210 1.49 -0.88 -2.11
C THR A 210 1.56 -2.24 -1.45
N LEU A 211 2.74 -2.88 -1.37
CA LEU A 211 2.94 -4.13 -0.63
C LEU A 211 2.53 -3.98 0.84
N LEU A 212 2.86 -2.85 1.48
CA LEU A 212 2.48 -2.60 2.86
C LEU A 212 0.98 -2.32 3.02
N SER A 213 0.33 -1.72 2.01
CA SER A 213 -1.13 -1.51 1.98
C SER A 213 -1.96 -2.80 1.86
N LEU A 214 -1.33 -3.97 1.66
CA LEU A 214 -1.98 -5.28 1.75
C LEU A 214 -2.20 -5.73 3.21
N PHE A 215 -1.52 -5.08 4.17
CA PHE A 215 -1.71 -5.32 5.60
C PHE A 215 -2.74 -4.31 6.16
N PRO A 216 -3.81 -4.76 6.86
CA PRO A 216 -4.82 -3.85 7.41
C PRO A 216 -4.22 -2.82 8.39
N GLY A 217 -4.59 -1.55 8.26
CA GLY A 217 -4.15 -0.47 9.16
C GLY A 217 -2.68 -0.05 9.00
N MET A 218 -1.92 -0.70 8.10
CA MET A 218 -0.46 -0.57 8.05
C MET A 218 0.00 0.79 7.53
N ILE A 219 -0.65 1.33 6.50
CA ILE A 219 -0.34 2.68 5.99
C ILE A 219 -0.91 3.72 6.95
N GLU A 220 -2.11 3.46 7.45
CA GLU A 220 -2.92 4.34 8.28
C GLU A 220 -2.27 4.63 9.64
N THR A 221 -1.71 3.59 10.28
CA THR A 221 -1.08 3.69 11.62
C THR A 221 0.17 2.83 11.80
N GLY A 222 0.32 1.71 11.09
CA GLY A 222 1.45 0.79 11.25
C GLY A 222 2.84 1.37 10.96
N LEU A 223 2.93 2.45 10.18
CA LEU A 223 4.19 3.15 9.86
C LEU A 223 4.64 4.18 10.93
N GLN A 224 3.91 4.36 12.02
CA GLN A 224 4.22 5.36 13.06
C GLN A 224 5.64 5.27 13.63
N GLN A 225 6.27 4.08 13.65
CA GLN A 225 7.67 3.90 14.10
C GLN A 225 8.65 3.47 12.99
N ALA A 226 8.23 3.55 11.72
CA ALA A 226 9.00 3.12 10.54
C ALA A 226 10.40 3.75 10.37
N ALA A 227 10.61 4.99 10.80
CA ALA A 227 11.93 5.63 10.78
C ALA A 227 12.63 5.69 12.16
N CYS A 228 12.07 5.06 13.18
CA CYS A 228 12.50 5.23 14.57
C CYS A 228 13.57 4.20 14.98
N VAL A 229 14.83 4.66 15.04
CA VAL A 229 15.94 3.96 15.68
C VAL A 229 16.84 4.97 16.39
N ARG A 230 17.35 4.63 17.59
CA ARG A 230 18.40 5.39 18.27
C ARG A 230 19.75 4.78 17.86
N PRO A 231 20.59 5.45 17.06
CA PRO A 231 21.80 4.84 16.50
C PRO A 231 22.89 4.66 17.56
N SER A 232 23.77 3.68 17.36
CA SER A 232 24.89 3.39 18.28
C SER A 232 26.01 4.44 18.28
N ARG A 233 25.97 5.42 17.36
CA ARG A 233 27.01 6.45 17.19
C ARG A 233 26.40 7.83 16.92
N PRO A 234 26.84 8.90 17.59
CA PRO A 234 26.27 10.25 17.45
C PRO A 234 26.62 10.96 16.13
N MET A 235 27.35 10.33 15.22
CA MET A 235 27.58 10.82 13.84
C MET A 235 26.61 10.21 12.81
N SER A 236 25.66 9.38 13.25
CA SER A 236 24.59 8.85 12.40
C SER A 236 23.63 9.97 11.95
N PRO A 237 23.01 9.88 10.75
CA PRO A 237 22.15 10.93 10.19
C PRO A 237 20.73 11.00 10.80
N ILE A 238 20.63 10.87 12.12
CA ILE A 238 19.38 10.70 12.89
C ILE A 238 19.43 11.58 14.16
N PRO A 239 18.29 12.10 14.67
CA PRO A 239 18.23 12.86 15.93
C PRO A 239 18.68 12.01 17.13
N ASN A 240 19.48 12.59 18.01
CA ASN A 240 19.79 11.99 19.31
C ASN A 240 18.69 12.37 20.31
N PHE A 241 18.19 11.38 21.04
CA PHE A 241 17.30 11.55 22.19
C PHE A 241 18.05 11.16 23.47
N ASP A 242 17.73 11.79 24.60
CA ASP A 242 18.35 11.53 25.91
C ASP A 242 17.78 10.27 26.59
N ASP A 243 18.49 9.76 27.59
CA ASP A 243 18.19 8.46 28.25
C ASP A 243 16.93 8.46 29.15
N SER A 244 16.22 9.58 29.28
CA SER A 244 15.03 9.69 30.15
C SER A 244 13.74 9.09 29.58
N ASP A 245 13.66 8.88 28.26
CA ASP A 245 12.43 8.49 27.57
C ASP A 245 12.33 6.97 27.29
N GLU A 246 12.61 6.13 28.29
CA GLU A 246 12.21 4.71 28.21
C GLU A 246 10.67 4.57 28.23
N PRO A 247 10.06 3.81 27.30
CA PRO A 247 8.60 3.77 27.14
C PRO A 247 7.93 2.82 28.15
N ALA A 248 7.93 3.20 29.43
CA ALA A 248 7.38 2.40 30.53
C ALA A 248 5.95 2.80 30.98
N SER A 249 5.43 3.98 30.61
CA SER A 249 4.22 4.55 31.24
C SER A 249 3.07 4.98 30.30
N LYS A 250 3.30 5.12 28.99
CA LYS A 250 2.25 5.52 28.02
C LYS A 250 1.37 4.37 27.49
N PHE A 251 1.62 3.14 27.93
CA PHE A 251 0.90 1.95 27.43
C PHE A 251 -0.53 1.85 28.01
N GLU A 252 -0.72 2.20 29.28
CA GLU A 252 -2.01 2.05 29.97
C GLU A 252 -3.05 3.10 29.53
N SER A 253 -2.61 4.33 29.23
CA SER A 253 -3.50 5.46 28.92
C SER A 253 -4.25 5.34 27.58
N TYR A 254 -3.88 4.40 26.71
CA TYR A 254 -4.62 4.10 25.48
C TYR A 254 -5.63 2.96 25.63
N LEU A 255 -5.42 2.04 26.59
CA LEU A 255 -6.29 0.90 26.82
C LEU A 255 -7.52 1.28 27.67
N VAL A 256 -7.34 2.16 28.66
CA VAL A 256 -8.44 2.59 29.54
C VAL A 256 -9.54 3.33 28.78
N THR A 257 -9.19 4.26 27.87
CA THR A 257 -10.15 5.19 27.24
C THR A 257 -11.15 4.52 26.29
N LYS A 258 -10.79 3.39 25.65
CA LYS A 258 -11.74 2.59 24.84
C LYS A 258 -12.64 1.67 25.69
N SER A 259 -12.35 1.49 26.98
CA SER A 259 -13.07 0.56 27.86
C SER A 259 -14.22 1.19 28.67
N SER A 260 -14.37 2.52 28.64
CA SER A 260 -15.32 3.27 29.49
C SER A 260 -16.51 3.91 28.75
N SER A 261 -16.58 3.81 27.42
CA SER A 261 -17.69 4.35 26.61
C SER A 261 -18.62 3.23 26.15
N SER A 262 -19.64 2.90 26.95
CA SER A 262 -20.65 1.89 26.63
C SER A 262 -22.02 2.27 27.20
N GLU A 263 -22.51 3.45 26.82
CA GLU A 263 -23.88 3.85 27.09
C GLU A 263 -24.85 3.04 26.23
N ARG A 264 -25.92 2.54 26.86
CA ARG A 264 -26.92 1.70 26.19
C ARG A 264 -28.03 2.58 25.63
N ILE A 265 -28.26 2.53 24.32
CA ILE A 265 -29.47 3.07 23.70
C ILE A 265 -30.41 1.91 23.40
N GLN A 266 -31.67 2.03 23.81
CA GLN A 266 -32.73 1.08 23.47
C GLN A 266 -33.45 1.53 22.18
N PRO A 267 -33.94 0.62 21.34
CA PRO A 267 -34.74 0.99 20.18
C PRO A 267 -36.18 1.33 20.60
N GLU A 268 -36.60 2.59 20.41
CA GLU A 268 -38.02 2.96 20.47
C GLU A 268 -38.69 2.75 19.11
N SER A 269 -39.94 2.25 19.15
CA SER A 269 -40.78 2.00 17.98
C SER A 269 -41.68 3.20 17.69
N TYR A 270 -41.82 3.56 16.42
CA TYR A 270 -42.81 4.53 15.97
C TYR A 270 -43.57 4.01 14.73
N ASP A 271 -44.87 3.80 14.90
CA ASP A 271 -45.81 3.44 13.84
C ASP A 271 -46.12 4.65 12.94
N LEU A 272 -46.49 4.37 11.68
CA LEU A 272 -47.17 5.33 10.81
C LEU A 272 -48.29 4.60 10.07
N ASP A 273 -49.53 5.00 10.35
CA ASP A 273 -50.74 4.32 9.92
C ASP A 273 -51.56 5.14 8.91
N ASP A 274 -51.99 4.44 7.87
CA ASP A 274 -53.19 4.55 7.05
C ASP A 274 -53.60 5.80 6.17
N ASN A 275 -53.76 5.49 4.88
CA ASN A 275 -54.86 5.83 3.93
C ASN A 275 -55.21 7.27 3.43
N ARG A 276 -55.24 7.35 2.09
CA ARG A 276 -56.28 7.93 1.18
C ARG A 276 -56.60 9.44 1.16
N THR A 277 -56.56 10.00 -0.06
CA THR A 277 -57.80 10.38 -0.77
C THR A 277 -57.60 10.38 -2.30
N VAL A 278 -58.68 10.64 -3.07
CA VAL A 278 -58.78 10.47 -4.53
C VAL A 278 -59.44 11.71 -5.14
N GLU A 279 -59.03 12.16 -6.34
CA GLU A 279 -59.95 12.71 -7.36
C GLU A 279 -59.31 12.88 -8.76
N SER A 280 -60.14 13.13 -9.78
CA SER A 280 -59.81 12.98 -11.21
C SER A 280 -60.77 13.75 -12.13
N MET A 281 -60.29 14.45 -13.17
CA MET A 281 -61.00 14.98 -14.38
C MET A 281 -60.11 16.01 -15.12
N GLU A 282 -60.28 16.42 -16.39
CA GLU A 282 -60.74 15.73 -17.62
C GLU A 282 -60.44 16.62 -18.88
N GLY A 283 -59.99 16.03 -20.00
CA GLY A 283 -60.03 16.64 -21.36
C GLY A 283 -59.06 17.81 -21.70
N LYS A 284 -58.86 18.21 -22.97
CA LYS A 284 -59.35 17.65 -24.26
C LYS A 284 -58.46 18.06 -25.48
N SER A 285 -57.80 17.05 -26.07
CA SER A 285 -57.68 16.75 -27.53
C SER A 285 -57.49 17.84 -28.63
N SER A 286 -56.54 17.59 -29.56
CA SER A 286 -56.80 17.60 -31.03
C SER A 286 -55.66 17.01 -31.91
N SER A 287 -55.94 15.93 -32.66
CA SER A 287 -55.22 15.41 -33.88
C SER A 287 -53.70 15.12 -33.85
N SER A 288 -53.13 14.26 -34.71
CA SER A 288 -53.66 13.48 -35.85
C SER A 288 -52.97 12.11 -36.00
N ARG A 289 -53.68 11.10 -36.55
CA ARG A 289 -53.13 9.77 -36.92
C ARG A 289 -52.55 9.75 -38.34
N ILE A 290 -51.76 8.71 -38.62
CA ILE A 290 -52.03 7.72 -39.69
C ILE A 290 -51.32 6.41 -39.30
N ASP A 291 -51.99 5.28 -39.50
CA ASP A 291 -51.55 3.91 -39.17
C ASP A 291 -50.97 3.20 -40.42
N LEU A 292 -50.13 2.16 -40.25
CA LEU A 292 -49.90 1.10 -41.26
C LEU A 292 -49.16 -0.13 -40.67
N GLU A 293 -49.83 -1.28 -40.66
CA GLU A 293 -49.29 -2.66 -40.55
C GLU A 293 -49.49 -3.35 -41.94
N PRO A 294 -49.29 -4.68 -42.19
CA PRO A 294 -48.81 -5.79 -41.33
C PRO A 294 -47.82 -6.79 -42.01
N GLU A 295 -47.65 -7.95 -41.34
CA GLU A 295 -47.63 -9.32 -41.92
C GLU A 295 -46.33 -10.05 -42.32
N GLU A 296 -46.48 -11.39 -42.38
CA GLU A 296 -45.45 -12.44 -42.41
C GLU A 296 -45.29 -13.08 -43.80
N GLU A 297 -44.24 -13.89 -44.02
CA GLU A 297 -44.40 -15.32 -44.40
C GLU A 297 -43.05 -16.07 -44.42
N ALA A 298 -43.09 -17.41 -44.57
CA ALA A 298 -41.93 -18.30 -44.60
C ALA A 298 -42.03 -19.33 -45.74
N PHE A 299 -40.91 -19.90 -46.23
CA PHE A 299 -40.95 -21.04 -47.17
C PHE A 299 -39.75 -22.01 -47.07
N LYS A 300 -39.94 -23.25 -47.55
CA LYS A 300 -38.98 -24.39 -47.56
C LYS A 300 -38.92 -25.10 -48.93
N VAL A 301 -37.77 -25.68 -49.27
CA VAL A 301 -37.53 -26.97 -50.02
C VAL A 301 -36.11 -27.45 -49.59
N GLU A 302 -35.74 -28.66 -49.14
CA GLU A 302 -35.89 -30.09 -49.59
C GLU A 302 -35.00 -30.52 -50.80
N GLU A 303 -34.55 -31.79 -50.94
CA GLU A 303 -34.66 -32.99 -50.07
C GLU A 303 -33.35 -33.21 -49.22
N THR A 304 -32.59 -34.32 -49.06
CA THR A 304 -32.59 -35.74 -49.54
C THR A 304 -32.00 -36.69 -48.46
N ARG A 305 -32.05 -38.03 -48.64
CA ARG A 305 -31.62 -39.08 -47.67
C ARG A 305 -30.55 -40.07 -48.16
N ALA A 306 -29.72 -40.58 -47.23
CA ALA A 306 -29.19 -41.97 -47.24
C ALA A 306 -28.55 -42.39 -45.89
N GLY A 307 -28.61 -43.69 -45.55
CA GLY A 307 -27.67 -44.35 -44.61
C GLY A 307 -28.10 -44.51 -43.14
N GLN A 308 -28.36 -45.76 -42.71
CA GLN A 308 -28.65 -46.12 -41.31
C GLN A 308 -27.36 -46.26 -40.48
N ARG A 309 -27.44 -45.94 -39.17
CA ARG A 309 -27.41 -46.94 -38.07
C ARG A 309 -27.76 -46.32 -36.72
N GLN A 310 -28.37 -47.13 -35.85
CA GLN A 310 -28.50 -46.86 -34.42
C GLN A 310 -27.37 -47.60 -33.70
N ASP A 311 -26.83 -47.00 -32.65
CA ASP A 311 -26.35 -47.68 -31.43
C ASP A 311 -26.55 -46.70 -30.26
N ASN A 312 -26.81 -47.23 -29.06
CA ASN A 312 -27.31 -46.43 -27.93
C ASN A 312 -26.20 -45.92 -27.00
N ASP A 313 -26.54 -44.86 -26.26
CA ASP A 313 -26.11 -44.48 -24.90
C ASP A 313 -24.83 -45.13 -24.32
N ALA A 314 -23.81 -44.29 -24.05
CA ALA A 314 -23.39 -43.97 -22.68
C ALA A 314 -22.28 -42.89 -22.62
N ILE A 315 -22.08 -42.32 -21.43
CA ILE A 315 -20.92 -41.52 -20.98
C ILE A 315 -20.77 -40.09 -21.59
N ASP A 316 -21.64 -39.17 -21.16
CA ASP A 316 -21.27 -37.75 -20.91
C ASP A 316 -21.97 -37.23 -19.64
N GLY A 317 -21.65 -37.83 -18.49
CA GLY A 317 -22.09 -37.35 -17.17
C GLY A 317 -20.97 -36.64 -16.39
N THR A 318 -19.74 -37.13 -16.51
CA THR A 318 -18.59 -36.72 -15.68
C THR A 318 -18.14 -35.28 -15.92
N SER A 319 -18.40 -34.70 -17.10
CA SER A 319 -18.05 -33.32 -17.44
C SER A 319 -18.93 -32.31 -16.68
N ARG A 320 -20.24 -32.55 -16.63
CA ARG A 320 -21.25 -31.66 -16.04
C ARG A 320 -21.25 -31.72 -14.52
N ASP A 321 -21.05 -32.91 -13.95
CA ASP A 321 -20.91 -33.09 -12.51
C ASP A 321 -19.66 -32.35 -11.99
N ALA A 322 -18.51 -32.52 -12.66
CA ALA A 322 -17.26 -31.87 -12.27
C ALA A 322 -17.34 -30.33 -12.35
N ALA A 323 -18.00 -29.79 -13.38
CA ALA A 323 -18.25 -28.35 -13.48
C ALA A 323 -19.17 -27.83 -12.37
N THR A 324 -20.25 -28.56 -12.07
CA THR A 324 -21.17 -28.20 -10.98
C THR A 324 -20.46 -28.21 -9.63
N PHE A 325 -19.69 -29.25 -9.30
CA PHE A 325 -18.92 -29.33 -8.06
C PHE A 325 -17.86 -28.22 -7.92
N ALA A 326 -17.26 -27.76 -9.03
CA ALA A 326 -16.32 -26.64 -9.01
C ALA A 326 -17.00 -25.32 -8.65
N LEU A 327 -18.14 -25.00 -9.29
CA LEU A 327 -18.95 -23.81 -8.98
C LEU A 327 -19.45 -23.84 -7.54
N ASP A 328 -19.88 -25.00 -7.06
CA ASP A 328 -20.33 -25.22 -5.68
C ASP A 328 -19.22 -25.02 -4.64
N ALA A 329 -17.96 -25.28 -5.00
CA ALA A 329 -16.80 -25.04 -4.15
C ALA A 329 -16.38 -23.56 -4.15
N GLU A 330 -16.41 -22.92 -5.32
CA GLU A 330 -16.11 -21.50 -5.50
C GLU A 330 -17.14 -20.61 -4.77
N ALA A 331 -18.44 -20.93 -4.87
CA ALA A 331 -19.49 -20.24 -4.12
C ALA A 331 -19.30 -20.35 -2.60
N LYS A 332 -18.87 -21.52 -2.08
CA LYS A 332 -18.57 -21.71 -0.65
C LYS A 332 -17.34 -20.91 -0.22
N LEU A 333 -16.29 -20.88 -1.05
CA LEU A 333 -15.09 -20.07 -0.83
C LEU A 333 -15.43 -18.57 -0.76
N THR A 334 -16.16 -18.03 -1.73
CA THR A 334 -16.56 -16.61 -1.76
C THR A 334 -17.46 -16.23 -0.58
N ASN A 335 -18.37 -17.11 -0.15
CA ASN A 335 -19.18 -16.90 1.05
C ASN A 335 -18.32 -16.83 2.32
N ASN A 336 -17.37 -17.77 2.50
CA ASN A 336 -16.46 -17.77 3.66
C ASN A 336 -15.57 -16.51 3.68
N ILE A 337 -15.02 -16.12 2.53
CA ILE A 337 -14.23 -14.89 2.37
C ILE A 337 -15.07 -13.67 2.75
N THR A 338 -16.31 -13.58 2.27
CA THR A 338 -17.23 -12.47 2.58
C THR A 338 -17.57 -12.40 4.07
N GLN A 339 -17.79 -13.53 4.74
CA GLN A 339 -18.04 -13.57 6.17
C GLN A 339 -16.84 -13.05 6.98
N ILE A 340 -15.61 -13.45 6.62
CA ILE A 340 -14.39 -13.01 7.30
C ILE A 340 -14.06 -11.55 6.95
N ALA A 341 -14.40 -11.09 5.74
CA ALA A 341 -14.25 -9.68 5.32
C ALA A 341 -15.15 -8.71 6.09
N ASN A 342 -16.21 -9.19 6.74
CA ASN A 342 -17.07 -8.41 7.64
C ASN A 342 -16.55 -8.34 9.09
N ILE A 343 -15.44 -9.02 9.41
CA ILE A 343 -14.79 -8.92 10.73
C ILE A 343 -13.89 -7.69 10.75
N ASP A 344 -14.03 -6.89 11.80
CA ASP A 344 -13.21 -5.70 12.07
C ASP A 344 -11.75 -6.12 12.34
N PRO A 345 -10.78 -5.66 11.50
CA PRO A 345 -9.37 -6.00 11.69
C PRO A 345 -8.77 -5.43 12.99
N ASP A 346 -9.22 -4.26 13.46
CA ASP A 346 -8.67 -3.64 14.67
C ASP A 346 -8.97 -4.50 15.90
N LEU A 347 -10.17 -5.07 15.98
CA LEU A 347 -10.56 -6.00 17.05
C LEU A 347 -9.79 -7.33 16.99
N CYS A 348 -9.28 -7.72 15.82
CA CYS A 348 -8.33 -8.82 15.68
C CYS A 348 -6.88 -8.45 16.06
N GLY A 349 -6.60 -7.19 16.39
CA GLY A 349 -5.28 -6.69 16.78
C GLY A 349 -4.43 -6.17 15.63
N MET A 350 -5.06 -5.64 14.57
CA MET A 350 -4.38 -4.92 13.51
C MET A 350 -4.11 -3.44 13.90
N PRO A 351 -3.17 -2.75 13.25
CA PRO A 351 -2.14 -3.32 12.36
C PRO A 351 -1.17 -4.24 13.12
N LEU A 352 -0.59 -5.21 12.41
CA LEU A 352 0.51 -5.97 12.96
C LEU A 352 1.71 -5.05 13.22
N TRP A 353 2.29 -5.18 14.42
CA TRP A 353 3.39 -4.35 14.90
C TRP A 353 4.73 -4.75 14.27
N VAL A 354 4.84 -4.60 12.95
CA VAL A 354 6.02 -4.92 12.14
C VAL A 354 7.12 -3.85 12.32
N PHE A 355 6.84 -2.60 11.96
CA PHE A 355 7.85 -1.54 11.94
C PHE A 355 7.98 -0.84 13.30
N ASN A 356 8.80 -1.41 14.18
CA ASN A 356 9.18 -0.83 15.47
C ASN A 356 10.46 -1.47 16.01
N LYS A 357 10.99 -0.90 17.11
CA LYS A 357 12.17 -1.40 17.85
C LYS A 357 13.32 -1.77 16.89
N GLY A 358 13.74 -0.79 16.08
CA GLY A 358 14.84 -0.94 15.13
C GLY A 358 14.53 -1.74 13.86
N TYR A 359 13.27 -2.10 13.58
CA TYR A 359 12.85 -2.60 12.28
C TYR A 359 12.26 -1.48 11.43
N LEU A 360 12.98 -1.05 10.39
CA LEU A 360 12.68 0.18 9.65
C LEU A 360 11.88 -0.07 8.36
N CYS A 361 11.09 0.92 7.93
CA CYS A 361 10.62 1.04 6.55
C CYS A 361 11.00 2.42 6.02
N LEU A 362 11.77 2.47 4.93
CA LEU A 362 12.24 3.69 4.28
C LEU A 362 11.98 3.56 2.76
N PRO A 363 10.83 4.00 2.23
CA PRO A 363 10.43 3.77 0.83
C PRO A 363 11.44 4.30 -0.21
N TYR A 364 12.20 5.33 0.17
CA TYR A 364 13.47 5.67 -0.45
C TYR A 364 14.56 5.91 0.61
N LEU A 365 15.79 5.54 0.27
CA LEU A 365 16.99 5.80 1.04
C LEU A 365 18.16 6.19 0.11
N SER A 366 18.76 7.35 0.38
CA SER A 366 19.92 7.87 -0.38
C SER A 366 21.25 7.32 0.15
N LEU A 367 22.28 7.33 -0.71
CA LEU A 367 23.61 6.80 -0.38
C LEU A 367 24.22 7.27 0.97
N PRO A 368 24.06 8.52 1.44
CA PRO A 368 24.62 8.95 2.74
C PRO A 368 24.06 8.19 3.95
N TYR A 369 22.90 7.57 3.83
CA TYR A 369 22.31 6.73 4.89
C TYR A 369 22.74 5.25 4.81
N LEU A 370 23.56 4.85 3.84
CA LEU A 370 23.94 3.44 3.63
C LEU A 370 24.58 2.79 4.87
N ASP A 371 25.35 3.55 5.65
CA ASP A 371 26.01 3.04 6.86
C ASP A 371 25.04 2.86 8.05
N LEU A 372 23.86 3.50 8.05
CA LEU A 372 22.79 3.26 9.04
C LEU A 372 22.35 1.79 9.03
N LEU A 373 22.31 1.17 7.85
CA LEU A 373 21.91 -0.22 7.65
C LEU A 373 22.88 -1.23 8.31
N GLY A 374 24.08 -0.77 8.69
CA GLY A 374 25.07 -1.54 9.44
C GLY A 374 25.09 -1.26 10.95
N ASP A 375 24.23 -0.38 11.48
CA ASP A 375 24.19 -0.07 12.91
C ASP A 375 23.62 -1.24 13.74
N VAL A 376 24.19 -1.49 14.93
CA VAL A 376 23.80 -2.61 15.79
C VAL A 376 22.37 -2.50 16.34
N ASN A 377 21.82 -1.29 16.38
CA ASN A 377 20.43 -1.04 16.81
C ASN A 377 19.43 -1.18 15.64
N VAL A 378 19.90 -1.40 14.41
CA VAL A 378 19.06 -1.68 13.23
C VAL A 378 18.91 -3.20 13.06
N ARG A 379 17.79 -3.68 13.61
CA ARG A 379 17.38 -5.09 13.71
C ARG A 379 17.09 -5.71 12.34
N GLY A 380 16.53 -4.93 11.44
CA GLY A 380 16.20 -5.29 10.05
C GLY A 380 15.51 -4.12 9.37
N TYR A 381 15.13 -4.25 8.09
CA TYR A 381 14.50 -3.14 7.36
C TYR A 381 13.88 -3.55 6.03
N VAL A 382 12.98 -2.70 5.56
CA VAL A 382 12.51 -2.63 4.17
C VAL A 382 12.92 -1.27 3.60
N VAL A 383 13.90 -1.22 2.69
CA VAL A 383 14.38 0.04 2.09
C VAL A 383 14.32 0.02 0.57
N GLY A 384 13.94 1.14 -0.04
CA GLY A 384 14.08 1.35 -1.49
C GLY A 384 15.36 2.12 -1.83
N ALA A 385 16.11 1.70 -2.84
CA ALA A 385 17.26 2.44 -3.36
C ALA A 385 17.33 2.43 -4.90
N THR A 386 17.60 3.60 -5.48
CA THR A 386 17.95 3.77 -6.91
C THR A 386 19.42 3.47 -7.20
N ASN A 387 20.28 3.56 -6.18
CA ASN A 387 21.73 3.56 -6.33
C ASN A 387 22.32 2.14 -6.33
N VAL A 388 23.04 1.78 -7.39
CA VAL A 388 23.65 0.45 -7.60
C VAL A 388 24.58 0.00 -6.46
N LEU A 389 25.15 0.94 -5.69
CA LEU A 389 26.03 0.65 -4.56
C LEU A 389 25.34 -0.14 -3.44
N PHE A 390 24.02 -0.03 -3.26
CA PHE A 390 23.27 -0.85 -2.32
C PHE A 390 23.37 -2.34 -2.71
N LYS A 391 23.19 -2.69 -3.99
CA LYS A 391 23.29 -4.06 -4.52
C LYS A 391 24.68 -4.69 -4.31
N GLN A 392 25.72 -3.87 -4.17
CA GLN A 392 27.10 -4.33 -3.94
C GLN A 392 27.36 -4.71 -2.48
N LYS A 393 26.62 -4.13 -1.52
CA LYS A 393 26.76 -4.37 -0.07
C LYS A 393 26.01 -5.64 0.37
N LYS A 394 26.28 -6.78 -0.28
CA LYS A 394 25.58 -8.06 -0.06
C LYS A 394 25.56 -8.53 1.40
N ASN A 395 26.56 -8.16 2.20
CA ASN A 395 26.63 -8.46 3.63
C ASN A 395 25.58 -7.72 4.49
N LEU A 396 24.83 -6.78 3.90
CA LEU A 396 23.71 -6.07 4.51
C LEU A 396 22.35 -6.53 3.94
N ILE A 397 22.31 -7.55 3.06
CA ILE A 397 21.10 -7.87 2.30
C ILE A 397 20.75 -9.36 2.42
N ASP A 398 19.69 -9.64 3.18
CA ASP A 398 19.09 -10.97 3.26
C ASP A 398 18.33 -11.28 1.95
N VAL A 399 17.57 -10.28 1.46
CA VAL A 399 16.78 -10.34 0.21
C VAL A 399 16.94 -9.06 -0.61
N LEU A 400 17.34 -9.21 -1.87
CA LEU A 400 17.30 -8.16 -2.89
C LEU A 400 16.05 -8.36 -3.76
N VAL A 401 15.24 -7.32 -3.92
CA VAL A 401 14.07 -7.29 -4.82
C VAL A 401 14.35 -6.29 -5.93
N GLU A 402 14.49 -6.76 -7.17
CA GLU A 402 14.55 -5.89 -8.34
C GLU A 402 13.14 -5.74 -8.91
N SER A 403 12.45 -4.66 -8.50
CA SER A 403 11.01 -4.47 -8.72
C SER A 403 10.65 -4.51 -10.20
N GLU A 404 11.40 -3.79 -11.04
CA GLU A 404 11.17 -3.70 -12.50
C GLU A 404 11.16 -5.08 -13.19
N SER A 405 12.03 -6.00 -12.79
CA SER A 405 12.09 -7.36 -13.33
C SER A 405 11.30 -8.39 -12.50
N ALA A 406 10.59 -7.94 -11.46
CA ALA A 406 9.96 -8.78 -10.43
C ALA A 406 10.86 -9.92 -9.92
N ARG A 407 12.18 -9.68 -9.83
CA ARG A 407 13.15 -10.70 -9.41
C ARG A 407 13.45 -10.56 -7.92
N ILE A 408 13.46 -11.69 -7.22
CA ILE A 408 13.69 -11.76 -5.77
C ILE A 408 14.86 -12.70 -5.53
N GLU A 409 15.95 -12.16 -4.98
CA GLU A 409 17.19 -12.89 -4.68
C GLU A 409 17.38 -12.97 -3.17
N ALA A 410 17.07 -14.12 -2.58
CA ALA A 410 17.44 -14.46 -1.21
C ALA A 410 18.68 -15.36 -1.24
N ASN A 411 19.81 -14.87 -0.70
CA ASN A 411 21.08 -15.59 -0.77
C ASN A 411 21.04 -16.88 0.08
N ASP A 412 20.51 -16.75 1.30
CA ASP A 412 20.39 -17.84 2.27
C ASP A 412 19.45 -18.96 1.76
N PRO A 413 19.91 -20.24 1.73
CA PRO A 413 19.04 -21.38 1.45
C PRO A 413 17.91 -21.57 2.46
N GLU A 414 18.12 -21.24 3.74
CA GLU A 414 17.12 -21.41 4.79
C GLU A 414 15.99 -20.39 4.62
N LEU A 415 16.31 -19.10 4.43
CA LEU A 415 15.31 -18.09 4.09
C LEU A 415 14.52 -18.43 2.82
N ARG A 416 15.14 -19.06 1.80
CA ARG A 416 14.41 -19.59 0.63
C ARG A 416 13.45 -20.72 0.99
N ARG A 417 13.80 -21.58 1.95
CA ARG A 417 12.91 -22.63 2.49
C ARG A 417 11.75 -22.05 3.30
N LEU A 418 11.99 -20.96 4.04
CA LEU A 418 10.97 -20.20 4.77
C LEU A 418 10.03 -19.41 3.85
N LEU A 419 10.49 -19.01 2.65
CA LEU A 419 9.70 -18.25 1.68
C LEU A 419 9.04 -19.12 0.59
N HIS A 420 9.24 -20.44 0.63
CA HIS A 420 8.60 -21.35 -0.32
C HIS A 420 7.08 -21.40 -0.09
N LEU A 421 6.32 -21.04 -1.12
CA LEU A 421 4.86 -21.05 -1.12
C LEU A 421 4.34 -22.49 -1.30
N THR A 422 3.33 -22.84 -0.52
CA THR A 422 2.60 -24.13 -0.58
C THR A 422 1.69 -24.24 -1.82
N THR A 423 1.01 -25.38 -2.00
CA THR A 423 -0.04 -25.46 -3.03
C THR A 423 -1.18 -24.49 -2.74
N GLU A 424 -1.54 -24.36 -1.47
CA GLU A 424 -2.66 -23.57 -1.00
C GLU A 424 -2.35 -22.06 -1.16
N ASP A 425 -1.12 -21.64 -0.84
CA ASP A 425 -0.59 -20.31 -1.14
C ASP A 425 -0.63 -20.00 -2.66
N LEU A 426 -0.19 -20.96 -3.49
CA LEU A 426 -0.17 -20.79 -4.95
C LEU A 426 -1.59 -20.69 -5.53
N ARG A 427 -2.57 -21.44 -5.01
CA ARG A 427 -3.99 -21.33 -5.38
C ARG A 427 -4.55 -19.96 -5.06
N PHE A 428 -4.29 -19.44 -3.85
CA PHE A 428 -4.72 -18.09 -3.45
C PHE A 428 -4.14 -17.03 -4.39
N ALA A 429 -2.84 -17.10 -4.68
CA ALA A 429 -2.20 -16.07 -5.49
C ALA A 429 -2.58 -16.18 -6.99
N ASP A 430 -2.80 -17.39 -7.52
CA ASP A 430 -3.36 -17.61 -8.86
C ASP A 430 -4.81 -17.11 -8.96
N TYR A 431 -5.67 -17.41 -7.96
CA TYR A 431 -7.04 -16.89 -7.88
C TYR A 431 -7.10 -15.36 -8.00
N ILE A 432 -6.31 -14.63 -7.19
CA ILE A 432 -6.23 -13.16 -7.29
C ILE A 432 -5.66 -12.74 -8.65
N THR A 433 -4.60 -13.40 -9.13
CA THR A 433 -3.97 -13.08 -10.43
C THR A 433 -4.96 -13.22 -11.59
N ARG A 434 -5.84 -14.23 -11.60
CA ARG A 434 -6.90 -14.42 -12.61
C ARG A 434 -7.90 -13.26 -12.56
N HIS A 435 -8.52 -13.00 -11.40
CA HIS A 435 -9.52 -11.94 -11.21
C HIS A 435 -8.98 -10.53 -11.55
N VAL A 436 -7.67 -10.31 -11.43
CA VAL A 436 -6.99 -9.06 -11.80
C VAL A 436 -6.62 -8.99 -13.29
N SER A 437 -6.30 -10.14 -13.91
CA SER A 437 -5.84 -10.23 -15.30
C SER A 437 -6.98 -10.30 -16.32
N GLU A 438 -8.16 -10.79 -15.92
CA GLU A 438 -9.31 -10.90 -16.82
C GLU A 438 -9.95 -9.52 -17.05
N PRO A 439 -9.96 -9.01 -18.31
CA PRO A 439 -10.63 -7.75 -18.60
C PRO A 439 -12.14 -7.99 -18.58
N LYS A 440 -12.78 -7.64 -17.46
CA LYS A 440 -14.23 -7.54 -17.37
C LYS A 440 -14.70 -6.63 -18.50
N LYS A 441 -15.51 -7.15 -19.42
CA LYS A 441 -16.27 -6.31 -20.36
C LYS A 441 -17.13 -5.35 -19.55
N ASP A 442 -17.30 -4.13 -20.04
CA ASP A 442 -18.14 -3.11 -19.40
C ASP A 442 -19.63 -3.45 -19.46
N ASN A 443 -20.03 -4.48 -18.71
CA ASN A 443 -21.42 -4.76 -18.35
C ASN A 443 -21.85 -3.68 -17.34
N PHE A 444 -22.08 -2.48 -17.84
CA PHE A 444 -22.47 -1.27 -17.11
C PHE A 444 -23.94 -1.36 -16.64
N PHE A 445 -24.27 -2.43 -15.92
CA PHE A 445 -25.63 -2.85 -15.60
C PHE A 445 -25.81 -3.30 -14.14
N ASP A 446 -24.75 -3.36 -13.33
CA ASP A 446 -24.85 -3.76 -11.90
C ASP A 446 -23.97 -2.91 -10.93
N GLY A 447 -23.53 -1.73 -11.37
CA GLY A 447 -23.07 -0.62 -10.50
C GLY A 447 -21.78 -0.77 -9.66
N VAL A 448 -21.34 -1.98 -9.30
CA VAL A 448 -20.27 -2.22 -8.31
C VAL A 448 -19.23 -3.24 -8.81
N GLY A 449 -18.31 -2.79 -9.66
CA GLY A 449 -17.19 -3.59 -10.19
C GLY A 449 -16.07 -3.87 -9.18
N TRP A 450 -16.37 -4.50 -8.05
CA TRP A 450 -15.44 -4.67 -6.92
C TRP A 450 -14.29 -5.67 -7.18
N GLU A 451 -14.59 -6.88 -7.64
CA GLU A 451 -13.57 -7.94 -7.71
C GLU A 451 -12.54 -7.66 -8.82
N GLY A 452 -11.27 -7.86 -8.49
CA GLY A 452 -10.13 -7.43 -9.32
C GLY A 452 -9.67 -5.99 -9.06
N GLY A 453 -10.45 -5.19 -8.31
CA GLY A 453 -10.09 -3.84 -7.87
C GLY A 453 -9.24 -3.82 -6.59
N ASP A 454 -8.58 -2.68 -6.32
CA ASP A 454 -7.58 -2.55 -5.25
C ASP A 454 -8.12 -2.89 -3.85
N GLU A 455 -9.32 -2.43 -3.50
CA GLU A 455 -9.95 -2.68 -2.19
C GLU A 455 -10.34 -4.15 -2.01
N TRP A 456 -10.76 -4.82 -3.08
CA TRP A 456 -10.98 -6.27 -3.07
C TRP A 456 -9.67 -7.02 -2.85
N ILE A 457 -8.58 -6.66 -3.54
CA ILE A 457 -7.26 -7.27 -3.33
C ILE A 457 -6.81 -7.11 -1.88
N ARG A 458 -6.90 -5.90 -1.31
CA ARG A 458 -6.61 -5.65 0.12
C ARG A 458 -7.47 -6.50 1.05
N THR A 459 -8.75 -6.68 0.71
CA THR A 459 -9.64 -7.58 1.45
C THR A 459 -9.25 -9.06 1.33
N GLN A 460 -8.78 -9.54 0.17
CA GLN A 460 -8.26 -10.91 0.05
C GLN A 460 -7.02 -11.14 0.94
N PHE A 461 -6.07 -10.19 0.97
CA PHE A 461 -4.89 -10.28 1.84
C PHE A 461 -5.25 -10.12 3.33
N ARG A 462 -6.25 -9.30 3.68
CA ARG A 462 -6.83 -9.22 5.03
C ARG A 462 -7.39 -10.57 5.48
N VAL A 463 -8.24 -11.20 4.67
CA VAL A 463 -8.83 -12.51 4.98
C VAL A 463 -7.74 -13.59 5.10
N TYR A 464 -6.78 -13.62 4.18
CA TYR A 464 -5.62 -14.53 4.25
C TYR A 464 -4.86 -14.40 5.57
N LEU A 465 -4.56 -13.17 5.99
CA LEU A 465 -3.82 -12.88 7.22
C LEU A 465 -4.61 -13.26 8.48
N LEU A 466 -5.92 -12.99 8.51
CA LEU A 466 -6.79 -13.38 9.60
C LEU A 466 -6.87 -14.91 9.74
N CYS A 467 -7.05 -15.65 8.64
CA CYS A 467 -7.01 -17.12 8.65
C CYS A 467 -5.64 -17.66 9.11
N LEU A 468 -4.53 -17.04 8.68
CA LEU A 468 -3.19 -17.40 9.13
C LEU A 468 -3.06 -17.21 10.66
N LEU A 469 -3.38 -16.03 11.19
CA LEU A 469 -3.34 -15.72 12.62
C LEU A 469 -4.22 -16.68 13.45
N ARG A 470 -5.43 -16.98 12.95
CA ARG A 470 -6.37 -17.93 13.55
C ARG A 470 -5.82 -19.35 13.62
N THR A 471 -5.21 -19.81 12.53
CA THR A 471 -4.62 -21.16 12.40
C THR A 471 -3.43 -21.33 13.35
N VAL A 472 -2.53 -20.34 13.33
CA VAL A 472 -1.27 -20.33 14.09
C VAL A 472 -1.51 -20.27 15.62
N ARG A 473 -2.66 -19.71 16.04
CA ARG A 473 -3.12 -19.69 17.43
C ARG A 473 -3.94 -20.92 17.84
N GLN A 474 -4.53 -21.68 16.91
CA GLN A 474 -5.08 -23.02 17.22
C GLN A 474 -3.99 -24.08 17.37
N ALA A 475 -2.87 -23.91 16.66
CA ALA A 475 -1.74 -24.84 16.66
C ALA A 475 -2.04 -26.27 16.14
N ASP A 476 -3.03 -26.44 15.24
CA ASP A 476 -3.19 -27.70 14.48
C ASP A 476 -2.05 -27.83 13.44
N PRO A 477 -1.16 -28.84 13.55
CA PRO A 477 -0.05 -29.01 12.62
C PRO A 477 -0.50 -29.17 11.17
N ARG A 478 -1.62 -29.88 10.92
CA ARG A 478 -2.12 -30.16 9.56
C ARG A 478 -2.53 -28.89 8.83
N GLN A 479 -3.03 -27.91 9.57
CA GLN A 479 -3.46 -26.63 9.02
C GLN A 479 -2.29 -25.64 8.90
N ILE A 480 -1.32 -25.74 9.82
CA ILE A 480 -0.05 -24.99 9.76
C ILE A 480 0.80 -25.42 8.56
N ASP A 481 0.78 -26.69 8.17
CA ASP A 481 1.48 -27.18 6.97
C ASP A 481 1.02 -26.48 5.68
N HIS A 482 -0.28 -26.19 5.53
CA HIS A 482 -0.83 -25.42 4.39
C HIS A 482 -0.26 -23.99 4.28
N TYR A 483 0.30 -23.45 5.36
CA TYR A 483 0.94 -22.12 5.40
C TYR A 483 2.48 -22.17 5.34
N ASN A 484 3.06 -23.36 5.16
CA ASN A 484 4.46 -23.72 5.40
C ASN A 484 4.81 -23.68 6.90
N ALA A 485 4.91 -24.85 7.54
CA ALA A 485 5.18 -24.95 8.98
C ALA A 485 6.52 -24.33 9.41
N ALA A 486 7.52 -24.30 8.51
CA ALA A 486 8.80 -23.64 8.79
C ALA A 486 8.66 -22.11 8.76
N PHE A 487 7.93 -21.57 7.78
CA PHE A 487 7.54 -20.15 7.75
C PHE A 487 6.85 -19.75 9.06
N VAL A 488 5.83 -20.51 9.47
CA VAL A 488 5.07 -20.26 10.71
C VAL A 488 5.98 -20.31 11.94
N SER A 489 6.86 -21.31 12.05
CA SER A 489 7.80 -21.43 13.17
C SER A 489 8.79 -20.26 13.25
N ALA A 490 9.34 -19.83 12.11
CA ALA A 490 10.22 -18.67 12.05
C ALA A 490 9.49 -17.34 12.34
N TRP A 491 8.24 -17.21 11.89
CA TRP A 491 7.41 -16.05 12.19
C TRP A 491 7.02 -15.97 13.67
N LYS A 492 6.73 -17.10 14.34
CA LYS A 492 6.46 -17.11 15.80
C LYS A 492 7.59 -16.50 16.62
N GLU A 493 8.83 -16.54 16.14
CA GLU A 493 9.97 -15.95 16.84
C GLU A 493 10.08 -14.41 16.71
N THR A 494 9.32 -13.79 15.82
CA THR A 494 9.39 -12.35 15.49
C THR A 494 8.80 -11.45 16.57
N SER A 495 9.22 -10.18 16.57
CA SER A 495 8.69 -9.14 17.47
C SER A 495 7.20 -8.87 17.17
N ASN A 496 6.83 -8.78 15.90
CA ASN A 496 5.43 -8.54 15.50
C ASN A 496 4.47 -9.65 15.95
N TYR A 497 4.83 -10.93 15.76
CA TYR A 497 3.98 -12.04 16.23
C TYR A 497 3.86 -12.05 17.75
N LYS A 498 4.99 -11.98 18.48
CA LYS A 498 5.00 -12.03 19.96
C LYS A 498 4.22 -10.88 20.59
N LYS A 499 4.24 -9.69 19.98
CA LYS A 499 3.38 -8.57 20.38
C LYS A 499 1.90 -8.85 20.15
N TRP A 500 1.54 -9.36 18.98
CA TRP A 500 0.15 -9.65 18.64
C TRP A 500 -0.44 -10.78 19.51
N GLU A 501 0.32 -11.85 19.75
CA GLU A 501 -0.09 -12.95 20.62
C GLU A 501 -0.33 -12.47 22.06
N ALA A 502 0.52 -11.54 22.56
CA ALA A 502 0.39 -10.93 23.87
C ALA A 502 -0.85 -10.02 24.04
N LEU A 503 -1.51 -9.57 22.96
CA LEU A 503 -2.79 -8.86 23.06
C LEU A 503 -3.94 -9.80 23.45
N ASN A 504 -3.80 -11.11 23.19
CA ASN A 504 -4.81 -12.14 23.51
C ASN A 504 -6.25 -11.78 23.05
N ASN A 505 -6.37 -11.16 21.88
CA ASN A 505 -7.65 -10.74 21.32
C ASN A 505 -8.57 -11.96 21.08
N GLN A 506 -9.84 -11.84 21.46
CA GLN A 506 -10.81 -12.95 21.34
C GLN A 506 -11.65 -12.87 20.05
N GLU A 507 -11.76 -11.71 19.41
CA GLU A 507 -12.55 -11.53 18.18
C GLU A 507 -12.00 -12.34 17.00
N ILE A 508 -10.68 -12.49 16.93
CA ILE A 508 -10.01 -13.41 16.00
C ILE A 508 -10.47 -14.88 16.16
N ASN A 509 -11.15 -15.29 17.24
CA ASN A 509 -11.78 -16.62 17.33
C ASN A 509 -12.97 -16.82 16.36
N LYS A 510 -13.62 -15.74 15.90
CA LYS A 510 -14.74 -15.81 14.94
C LYS A 510 -14.31 -16.16 13.51
N VAL A 511 -13.01 -16.06 13.23
CA VAL A 511 -12.43 -16.49 11.96
C VAL A 511 -12.35 -18.02 11.96
N GLU A 512 -12.70 -18.66 10.86
CA GLU A 512 -12.49 -20.10 10.70
C GLU A 512 -10.99 -20.41 10.51
N PRO A 513 -10.46 -21.46 11.17
CA PRO A 513 -9.07 -21.86 11.05
C PRO A 513 -8.82 -22.65 9.76
N GLY A 514 -7.58 -22.63 9.30
CA GLY A 514 -7.14 -23.27 8.07
C GLY A 514 -6.86 -22.25 6.96
N HIS A 515 -6.24 -22.72 5.89
CA HIS A 515 -5.97 -21.91 4.71
C HIS A 515 -7.23 -21.87 3.81
N PRO A 516 -7.75 -20.70 3.37
CA PRO A 516 -9.02 -20.63 2.62
C PRO A 516 -9.06 -21.52 1.36
N PHE A 517 -7.91 -21.66 0.69
CA PHE A 517 -7.74 -22.48 -0.53
C PHE A 517 -7.26 -23.93 -0.28
N ALA A 518 -7.39 -24.43 0.96
CA ALA A 518 -7.12 -25.84 1.29
C ALA A 518 -8.14 -26.78 0.61
N GLY A 519 -7.67 -27.92 0.12
CA GLY A 519 -8.52 -28.87 -0.62
C GLY A 519 -7.70 -29.90 -1.41
N GLN A 520 -8.37 -30.93 -1.95
CA GLN A 520 -7.73 -32.05 -2.64
C GLN A 520 -6.81 -31.62 -3.80
N LEU A 521 -5.72 -32.36 -4.03
CA LEU A 521 -4.74 -32.07 -5.08
C LEU A 521 -5.29 -32.38 -6.48
N SER A 522 -4.98 -31.51 -7.43
CA SER A 522 -5.42 -31.56 -8.83
C SER A 522 -4.23 -31.49 -9.82
N MET A 523 -4.50 -31.73 -11.11
CA MET A 523 -3.51 -31.51 -12.16
C MET A 523 -3.14 -30.02 -12.35
N GLN A 524 -4.02 -29.09 -11.95
CA GLN A 524 -3.69 -27.65 -12.00
C GLN A 524 -2.59 -27.30 -11.00
N ASP A 525 -2.60 -27.93 -9.81
CA ASP A 525 -1.59 -27.69 -8.77
C ASP A 525 -0.19 -28.14 -9.19
N MET A 526 -0.09 -29.21 -9.98
CA MET A 526 1.18 -29.64 -10.58
C MET A 526 1.72 -28.60 -11.55
N LYS A 527 0.84 -27.99 -12.37
CA LYS A 527 1.22 -26.90 -13.27
C LYS A 527 1.67 -25.66 -12.51
N LEU A 528 0.94 -25.27 -11.45
CA LEU A 528 1.30 -24.11 -10.61
C LEU A 528 2.69 -24.27 -9.96
N ARG A 529 2.99 -25.45 -9.39
CA ARG A 529 4.32 -25.76 -8.82
C ARG A 529 5.45 -25.73 -9.86
N LEU A 530 5.16 -26.05 -11.13
CA LEU A 530 6.13 -25.98 -12.23
C LEU A 530 6.32 -24.57 -12.80
N SER A 531 5.49 -23.60 -12.42
CA SER A 531 5.57 -22.18 -12.84
C SER A 531 6.05 -21.22 -11.73
N GLN A 532 6.53 -21.77 -10.61
CA GLN A 532 6.91 -21.03 -9.40
C GLN A 532 8.26 -20.31 -9.53
#